data_AF-A0A5K0ZIP7-F1
#
_entry.id   AF-A0A5K0ZIP7-F1
#
_cell.length_a   1.000
_cell.length_b   1.000
_cell.length_c   1.000
_cell.angle_alpha   90.00
_cell.angle_beta   90.00
_cell.angle_gamma   90.00
#
_symmetry.space_group_name_H-M   'P 1'
#
loop_
_entity.id
_entity.type
_entity.pdbx_description
1 polymer ?
#
loop_
_entity_poly.entity_id
_entity_poly.type
_entity_poly.pdbx_seq_one_letter_code
_entity_poly.pdbx_strand_id
1 'polypeptide(L)'
;MLDIENGDYTITIFDDFRKQLKGYFMPVDAERHAYRLVANLKQTGALRDYIWTYQKVMLDVPMMPEKDKLHWFIIGLQSWAQTDVERSNPETLEQAYVAAERLADTQRKSYTDTFKAVKKSNHGGTRDDRRDHNKNESVFQKPTERKTFFRKDYTGPPREVTCWVCGGKHQALVCPKRVRPTG
;
A
#
# COMPACT_ATOMS: atom_id res chain seq x y z
N MET A 1 -52.92 7.49 11.11
CA MET A 1 -53.45 8.77 11.64
C MET A 1 -52.80 8.90 13.00
N LEU A 2 -51.91 9.88 13.18
CA LEU A 2 -51.20 10.08 14.43
C LEU A 2 -52.01 11.07 15.25
N ASP A 3 -52.60 10.59 16.35
CA ASP A 3 -53.31 11.45 17.30
C ASP A 3 -52.26 12.15 18.15
N ILE A 4 -52.02 13.41 17.81
CA ILE A 4 -51.22 14.35 18.60
C ILE A 4 -52.18 15.02 19.57
N GLU A 5 -52.64 14.27 20.57
CA GLU A 5 -53.31 14.84 21.73
C GLU A 5 -52.65 14.29 22.99
N ASN A 6 -52.21 15.24 23.82
CA ASN A 6 -51.68 15.11 25.18
C ASN A 6 -50.19 14.78 25.29
N GLY A 7 -49.46 15.82 25.72
CA GLY A 7 -48.03 15.82 25.98
C GLY A 7 -47.63 15.10 27.27
N ASP A 8 -47.96 13.82 27.39
CA ASP A 8 -47.49 12.96 28.49
C ASP A 8 -46.95 11.63 27.92
N TYR A 9 -45.85 11.72 27.16
CA TYR A 9 -45.02 10.54 26.91
C TYR A 9 -44.26 10.21 28.19
N THR A 10 -44.77 9.28 28.98
CA THR A 10 -44.07 8.71 30.14
C THR A 10 -42.80 8.01 29.66
N ILE A 11 -41.67 8.72 29.74
CA ILE A 11 -40.32 8.17 29.57
C ILE A 11 -40.02 7.26 30.76
N THR A 12 -40.53 6.03 30.74
CA THR A 12 -40.33 5.08 31.84
C THR A 12 -39.04 4.28 31.72
N ILE A 13 -38.41 4.27 30.54
CA ILE A 13 -37.17 3.52 30.29
C ILE A 13 -36.21 4.42 29.51
N PHE A 14 -34.99 4.59 30.01
CA PHE A 14 -33.92 5.38 29.35
C PHE A 14 -33.69 4.97 27.87
N ASP A 15 -34.00 3.72 27.53
CA ASP A 15 -33.99 3.23 26.16
C ASP A 15 -35.06 3.87 25.25
N ASP A 16 -36.26 4.16 25.77
CA ASP A 16 -37.29 4.87 25.00
C ASP A 16 -36.89 6.31 24.73
N PHE A 17 -36.27 6.97 25.72
CA PHE A 17 -35.68 8.30 25.51
C PHE A 17 -34.60 8.26 24.42
N ARG A 18 -33.66 7.31 24.49
CA ARG A 18 -32.63 7.10 23.47
C ARG A 18 -33.23 6.83 22.09
N LYS A 19 -34.30 6.05 22.02
CA LYS A 19 -34.98 5.70 20.76
C LYS A 19 -35.68 6.92 20.17
N GLN A 20 -36.39 7.70 20.98
CA GLN A 20 -37.03 8.95 20.54
C GLN A 20 -35.98 9.97 20.09
N LEU A 21 -34.92 10.17 20.86
CA LEU A 21 -33.84 11.08 20.52
C LEU A 21 -33.17 10.71 19.19
N LYS A 22 -32.89 9.41 18.97
CA LYS A 22 -32.42 8.93 17.67
C LYS A 22 -33.43 9.19 16.56
N GLY A 23 -34.72 8.98 16.79
CA GLY A 23 -35.77 9.24 15.79
C GLY A 23 -35.88 10.72 15.36
N TYR A 24 -35.62 11.67 16.25
CA TYR A 24 -35.67 13.10 15.93
C TYR A 24 -34.42 13.63 15.24
N PHE A 25 -33.25 13.14 15.63
CA PHE A 25 -31.96 13.71 15.21
C PHE A 25 -31.20 12.87 14.19
N MET A 26 -31.53 11.59 13.99
CA MET A 26 -30.91 10.76 12.97
C MET A 26 -31.70 10.85 11.67
N PRO A 27 -31.08 11.26 10.55
CA PRO A 27 -31.73 11.15 9.26
C PRO A 27 -32.02 9.68 8.93
N VAL A 28 -33.16 9.41 8.29
CA VAL A 28 -33.59 8.06 7.89
C VAL A 28 -32.53 7.34 7.05
N ASP A 29 -31.75 8.09 6.27
CA ASP A 29 -30.65 7.59 5.44
C ASP A 29 -29.28 7.54 6.13
N ALA A 30 -29.18 7.80 7.44
CA ALA A 30 -27.90 7.88 8.16
C ALA A 30 -27.08 6.58 8.05
N GLU A 31 -27.75 5.44 8.19
CA GLU A 31 -27.13 4.12 8.09
C GLU A 31 -26.60 3.89 6.66
N ARG A 32 -27.44 4.12 5.65
CA ARG A 32 -27.06 3.99 4.24
C ARG A 32 -25.89 4.91 3.87
N HIS A 33 -25.90 6.14 4.38
CA HIS A 33 -24.80 7.09 4.18
C HIS A 33 -23.51 6.58 4.83
N ALA A 34 -23.59 6.07 6.05
CA ALA A 34 -22.47 5.48 6.76
C ALA A 34 -21.85 4.29 6.01
N TYR A 35 -22.67 3.33 5.57
CA TYR A 35 -22.18 2.20 4.76
C TYR A 35 -21.52 2.66 3.45
N ARG A 36 -22.05 3.71 2.81
CA ARG A 36 -21.43 4.31 1.60
C ARG A 36 -20.07 4.94 1.90
N LEU A 37 -19.92 5.65 3.02
CA LEU A 37 -18.64 6.23 3.42
C LEU A 37 -17.58 5.14 3.58
N VAL A 38 -17.93 4.05 4.27
CA VAL A 38 -17.03 2.93 4.52
C VAL A 38 -16.70 2.17 3.23
N ALA A 39 -17.69 1.88 2.38
CA ALA A 39 -17.50 1.17 1.13
C ALA A 39 -16.59 1.92 0.13
N ASN A 40 -16.65 3.26 0.16
CA ASN A 40 -15.80 4.10 -0.67
C ASN A 40 -14.41 4.33 -0.07
N LEU A 41 -14.17 3.92 1.18
CA LEU A 41 -12.87 4.05 1.80
C LEU A 41 -11.91 3.02 1.22
N LYS A 42 -10.87 3.50 0.55
CA LYS A 42 -9.83 2.69 -0.06
C LYS A 42 -8.45 3.23 0.29
N GLN A 43 -7.50 2.34 0.50
CA GLN A 43 -6.11 2.70 0.67
C GLN A 43 -5.54 3.22 -0.66
N THR A 44 -5.47 4.54 -0.81
CA THR A 44 -4.89 5.21 -1.99
C THR A 44 -3.42 5.59 -1.78
N GLY A 45 -2.98 5.71 -0.53
CA GLY A 45 -1.64 6.18 -0.16
C GLY A 45 -0.99 5.34 0.94
N ALA A 46 -0.36 6.03 1.90
CA ALA A 46 0.32 5.36 3.00
C ALA A 46 -0.66 4.56 3.86
N LEU A 47 -0.24 3.38 4.28
CA LEU A 47 -1.07 2.48 5.07
C LEU A 47 -1.52 3.11 6.39
N ARG A 48 -0.65 3.89 7.04
CA ARG A 48 -0.98 4.62 8.28
C ARG A 48 -2.08 5.66 8.08
N ASP A 49 -2.07 6.38 6.96
CA ASP A 49 -3.08 7.38 6.64
C ASP A 49 -4.45 6.71 6.45
N TYR A 50 -4.46 5.54 5.82
CA TYR A 50 -5.66 4.73 5.68
C TYR A 50 -6.20 4.26 7.04
N ILE A 51 -5.34 3.71 7.92
CA ILE A 51 -5.74 3.28 9.27
C ILE A 51 -6.36 4.44 10.05
N TRP A 52 -5.69 5.60 10.07
CA TRP A 52 -6.16 6.80 10.76
C TRP A 52 -7.52 7.28 10.22
N THR A 53 -7.66 7.32 8.89
CA THR A 53 -8.91 7.72 8.24
C THR A 53 -10.03 6.74 8.55
N TYR A 54 -9.75 5.44 8.52
CA TYR A 54 -10.71 4.39 8.85
C TYR A 54 -11.19 4.51 10.30
N GLN A 55 -10.26 4.65 11.25
CA GLN A 55 -10.58 4.86 12.67
C GLN A 55 -11.50 6.07 12.86
N LYS A 56 -11.21 7.20 12.20
CA LYS A 56 -12.04 8.39 12.25
C LYS A 56 -13.46 8.12 11.75
N VAL A 57 -13.62 7.47 10.60
CA VAL A 57 -14.94 7.14 10.04
C VAL A 57 -15.72 6.18 10.95
N MET A 58 -15.05 5.21 11.59
CA MET A 58 -15.72 4.28 12.51
C MET A 58 -16.34 4.95 13.74
N LEU A 59 -15.83 6.12 14.15
CA LEU A 59 -16.44 6.92 15.23
C LEU A 59 -17.79 7.51 14.82
N ASP A 60 -17.93 7.88 13.54
CA ASP A 60 -19.15 8.45 12.98
C ASP A 60 -20.19 7.37 12.61
N VAL A 61 -19.79 6.08 12.64
CA VAL A 61 -20.62 4.93 12.26
C VAL A 61 -20.77 3.93 13.42
N PRO A 62 -21.43 4.32 14.53
CA PRO A 62 -21.61 3.44 15.68
C PRO A 62 -22.59 2.28 15.42
N MET A 63 -23.38 2.35 14.36
CA MET A 63 -24.43 1.36 14.07
C MET A 63 -23.89 0.12 13.33
N MET A 64 -22.70 0.19 12.73
CA MET A 64 -22.12 -0.93 11.99
C MET A 64 -21.64 -2.03 12.96
N PRO A 65 -21.98 -3.30 12.73
CA PRO A 65 -21.47 -4.42 13.51
C PRO A 65 -19.94 -4.53 13.45
N GLU A 66 -19.30 -4.93 14.54
CA GLU A 66 -17.83 -5.00 14.61
C GLU A 66 -17.21 -5.95 13.56
N LYS A 67 -17.91 -7.05 13.26
CA LYS A 67 -17.53 -8.00 12.19
C LYS A 67 -17.52 -7.32 10.81
N ASP A 68 -18.52 -6.49 10.54
CA ASP A 68 -18.60 -5.75 9.28
C ASP A 68 -17.49 -4.71 9.22
N LYS A 69 -17.23 -3.99 10.32
CA LYS A 69 -16.11 -3.03 10.39
C LYS A 69 -14.77 -3.70 10.08
N LEU A 70 -14.52 -4.90 10.62
CA LEU A 70 -13.32 -5.68 10.29
C LEU A 70 -13.29 -6.05 8.80
N HIS A 71 -14.38 -6.59 8.26
CA HIS A 71 -14.43 -7.05 6.88
C HIS A 71 -14.21 -5.89 5.88
N TRP A 72 -14.89 -4.77 6.09
CA TRP A 72 -14.74 -3.57 5.27
C TRP A 72 -13.33 -2.98 5.37
N PHE A 73 -12.72 -3.01 6.56
CA PHE A 73 -11.33 -2.57 6.73
C PHE A 73 -10.38 -3.35 5.82
N ILE A 74 -10.50 -4.69 5.83
CA ILE A 74 -9.64 -5.60 5.04
C ILE A 74 -9.87 -5.38 3.54
N ILE A 75 -11.12 -5.30 3.09
CA ILE A 75 -11.46 -5.04 1.66
C ILE A 75 -11.01 -3.66 1.20
N GLY A 76 -10.91 -2.69 2.10
CA GLY A 76 -10.46 -1.33 1.78
C GLY A 76 -8.94 -1.22 1.59
N LEU A 77 -8.15 -2.20 2.02
CA LEU A 77 -6.69 -2.22 1.87
C LEU A 77 -6.26 -2.42 0.41
N GLN A 78 -5.02 -2.02 0.09
CA GLN A 78 -4.38 -2.43 -1.16
C GLN A 78 -4.09 -3.93 -1.15
N SER A 79 -4.08 -4.57 -2.32
CA SER A 79 -3.94 -6.02 -2.47
C SER A 79 -2.76 -6.63 -1.72
N TRP A 80 -1.60 -5.97 -1.72
CA TRP A 80 -0.42 -6.42 -0.97
C TRP A 80 -0.65 -6.37 0.55
N ALA A 81 -1.24 -5.29 1.06
CA ALA A 81 -1.50 -5.12 2.49
C ALA A 81 -2.63 -6.02 2.96
N GLN A 82 -3.67 -6.16 2.15
CA GLN A 82 -4.77 -7.08 2.37
C GLN A 82 -4.25 -8.51 2.58
N THR A 83 -3.39 -8.99 1.67
CA THR A 83 -2.83 -10.35 1.75
C THR A 83 -2.05 -10.57 3.05
N ASP A 84 -1.22 -9.61 3.47
CA ASP A 84 -0.44 -9.74 4.70
C ASP A 84 -1.29 -9.63 5.98
N VAL A 85 -2.33 -8.80 5.97
CA VAL A 85 -3.28 -8.70 7.10
C VAL A 85 -4.13 -9.96 7.20
N GLU A 86 -4.64 -10.50 6.09
CA GLU A 86 -5.40 -11.76 6.06
C GLU A 86 -4.57 -12.95 6.57
N ARG A 87 -3.28 -13.01 6.26
CA ARG A 87 -2.35 -14.02 6.82
C ARG A 87 -2.26 -13.98 8.33
N SER A 88 -2.50 -12.82 8.94
CA SER A 88 -2.50 -12.68 10.40
C SER A 88 -3.79 -13.17 11.05
N ASN A 89 -4.81 -13.54 10.24
CA ASN A 89 -6.13 -14.01 10.65
C ASN A 89 -6.75 -13.21 11.81
N PRO A 90 -6.96 -11.88 11.65
CA PRO A 90 -7.52 -11.05 12.70
C PRO A 90 -8.97 -11.44 12.97
N GLU A 91 -9.32 -11.61 14.25
CA GLU A 91 -10.69 -11.85 14.71
C GLU A 91 -11.40 -10.54 15.09
N THR A 92 -10.64 -9.49 15.38
CA THR A 92 -11.15 -8.17 15.74
C THR A 92 -10.53 -7.06 14.90
N LEU A 93 -11.21 -5.92 14.85
CA LEU A 93 -10.74 -4.73 14.13
C LEU A 93 -9.41 -4.22 14.71
N GLU A 94 -9.23 -4.28 16.03
CA GLU A 94 -7.99 -3.89 16.70
C GLU A 94 -6.83 -4.79 16.31
N GLN A 95 -7.05 -6.10 16.20
CA GLN A 95 -6.02 -7.03 15.73
C GLN A 95 -5.60 -6.70 14.29
N ALA A 96 -6.57 -6.33 13.43
CA ALA A 96 -6.29 -5.92 12.07
C ALA A 96 -5.49 -4.61 12.02
N TYR A 97 -5.79 -3.63 12.89
CA TYR A 97 -4.98 -2.41 13.01
C TYR A 97 -3.54 -2.72 13.42
N VAL A 98 -3.35 -3.54 14.45
CA VAL A 98 -2.00 -3.92 14.92
C VAL A 98 -1.21 -4.63 13.81
N ALA A 99 -1.85 -5.55 13.07
CA ALA A 99 -1.22 -6.21 11.93
C ALA A 99 -0.81 -5.22 10.83
N ALA A 100 -1.71 -4.30 10.47
CA ALA A 100 -1.46 -3.29 9.45
C ALA A 100 -0.37 -2.27 9.88
N GLU A 101 -0.32 -1.88 11.14
CA GLU A 101 0.73 -1.01 11.68
C GLU A 101 2.11 -1.67 11.65
N ARG A 102 2.21 -2.93 12.10
CA ARG A 102 3.45 -3.71 12.02
C ARG A 102 3.96 -3.82 10.58
N LEU A 103 3.04 -3.99 9.63
CA LEU A 103 3.37 -4.02 8.22
C LEU A 103 3.90 -2.66 7.73
N ALA A 104 3.25 -1.55 8.13
CA ALA A 104 3.71 -0.20 7.80
C ALA A 104 5.11 0.11 8.37
N ASP A 105 5.42 -0.38 9.57
CA ASP A 105 6.73 -0.22 10.21
C ASP A 105 7.82 -1.00 9.48
N THR A 106 7.50 -2.20 9.02
CA THR A 106 8.42 -3.04 8.25
C THR A 106 8.77 -2.38 6.91
N GLN A 107 7.79 -1.79 6.23
CA GLN A 107 7.99 -1.01 5.00
C GLN A 107 8.89 0.22 5.23
N ARG A 108 8.70 0.92 6.36
CA ARG A 108 9.55 2.06 6.71
C ARG A 108 10.98 1.62 7.01
N LYS A 109 11.14 0.52 7.75
CA LYS A 109 12.46 0.01 8.16
C LYS A 109 13.27 -0.45 6.96
N SER A 110 12.67 -1.20 6.03
CA SER A 110 13.32 -1.65 4.80
C SER A 110 13.83 -0.49 3.94
N TYR A 111 13.04 0.59 3.83
CA TYR A 111 13.47 1.83 3.19
C TYR A 111 14.64 2.47 3.97
N THR A 112 14.56 2.61 5.28
CA THR A 112 15.67 3.24 6.03
C THR A 112 16.97 2.44 6.02
N ASP A 113 16.90 1.10 6.04
CA ASP A 113 18.07 0.22 6.02
C ASP A 113 18.75 0.21 4.65
N THR A 114 17.97 0.20 3.57
CA THR A 114 18.51 0.37 2.21
C THR A 114 19.18 1.74 2.02
N PHE A 115 18.57 2.83 2.52
CA PHE A 115 19.15 4.17 2.43
C PHE A 115 20.40 4.36 3.30
N LYS A 116 20.46 3.75 4.49
CA LYS A 116 21.64 3.75 5.36
C LYS A 116 22.79 2.93 4.76
N ALA A 117 22.48 1.79 4.12
CA ALA A 117 23.47 0.98 3.41
C ALA A 117 24.11 1.76 2.23
N VAL A 118 23.31 2.56 1.50
CA VAL A 118 23.81 3.40 0.40
C VAL A 118 24.77 4.50 0.90
N LYS A 119 24.47 5.17 2.03
CA LYS A 119 25.31 6.27 2.55
C LYS A 119 26.66 5.83 3.14
N LYS A 120 26.80 4.60 3.64
CA LYS A 120 28.08 4.10 4.17
C LYS A 120 29.13 3.77 3.10
N SER A 121 28.80 3.86 1.80
CA SER A 121 29.70 3.43 0.71
C SER A 121 30.55 4.55 0.08
N ASN A 122 30.55 5.79 0.59
CA ASN A 122 31.20 6.95 -0.04
C ASN A 122 32.23 7.72 0.81
N HIS A 123 32.93 7.09 1.77
CA HIS A 123 34.11 7.70 2.40
C HIS A 123 35.29 6.73 2.36
N GLY A 124 36.22 6.99 1.43
CA GLY A 124 37.49 6.29 1.29
C GLY A 124 38.67 7.05 1.91
N GLY A 125 39.61 6.29 2.47
CA GLY A 125 40.98 6.66 2.90
C GLY A 125 41.07 7.11 4.36
N THR A 126 41.82 6.47 5.28
CA THR A 126 43.19 5.94 5.15
C THR A 126 43.52 4.92 6.27
N ARG A 127 44.06 3.76 5.87
CA ARG A 127 45.01 2.80 6.53
C ARG A 127 45.02 2.64 8.06
N ASP A 128 44.84 1.40 8.58
CA ASP A 128 45.97 0.52 8.97
C ASP A 128 45.53 -0.94 9.24
N ASP A 129 46.51 -1.84 9.12
CA ASP A 129 46.58 -3.30 9.13
C ASP A 129 45.77 -4.10 10.18
N ARG A 130 45.13 -5.21 9.75
CA ARG A 130 45.47 -6.59 10.17
C ARG A 130 44.49 -7.65 9.60
N ARG A 131 45.11 -8.60 8.89
CA ARG A 131 44.70 -9.94 8.44
C ARG A 131 43.45 -10.54 9.10
N ASP A 132 42.52 -11.08 8.31
CA ASP A 132 42.36 -12.54 8.22
C ASP A 132 41.56 -13.02 6.99
N HIS A 133 41.79 -14.28 6.66
CA HIS A 133 41.46 -14.97 5.42
C HIS A 133 39.97 -15.25 5.14
N ASN A 134 39.67 -15.29 3.83
CA ASN A 134 38.97 -16.38 3.11
C ASN A 134 37.54 -16.13 2.57
N LYS A 135 37.38 -16.57 1.30
CA LYS A 135 36.18 -16.83 0.51
C LYS A 135 35.43 -15.62 -0.02
N ASN A 136 34.90 -15.58 -1.25
CA ASN A 136 35.04 -16.32 -2.51
C ASN A 136 34.16 -15.50 -3.48
N GLU A 137 34.51 -15.52 -4.77
CA GLU A 137 33.59 -15.33 -5.90
C GLU A 137 32.98 -13.93 -6.15
N SER A 138 33.48 -13.27 -7.19
CA SER A 138 32.81 -13.10 -8.50
C SER A 138 31.73 -12.00 -8.47
N VAL A 139 32.14 -10.72 -8.53
CA VAL A 139 32.24 -9.93 -9.77
C VAL A 139 30.90 -9.83 -10.53
N PHE A 140 30.12 -8.76 -10.28
CA PHE A 140 29.86 -7.67 -11.25
C PHE A 140 28.66 -6.77 -10.86
N GLN A 141 28.95 -5.47 -10.82
CA GLN A 141 28.15 -4.33 -11.32
C GLN A 141 26.73 -4.09 -10.79
N LYS A 142 26.64 -3.03 -9.96
CA LYS A 142 25.45 -2.20 -9.71
C LYS A 142 24.70 -1.84 -11.01
N PRO A 143 23.41 -1.51 -10.89
CA PRO A 143 22.95 -0.27 -11.49
C PRO A 143 22.24 0.63 -10.47
N THR A 144 22.67 1.89 -10.49
CA THR A 144 22.17 3.00 -9.71
C THR A 144 20.77 3.43 -10.16
N GLU A 145 20.09 4.02 -9.19
CA GLU A 145 18.76 4.62 -9.15
C GLU A 145 18.30 5.45 -10.37
N ARG A 146 16.99 5.29 -10.64
CA ARG A 146 15.99 6.26 -11.12
C ARG A 146 16.49 7.64 -11.59
N LYS A 147 16.16 7.97 -12.85
CA LYS A 147 15.36 9.16 -13.20
C LYS A 147 14.85 9.14 -14.65
N THR A 148 13.71 9.79 -14.79
CA THR A 148 12.92 10.18 -15.96
C THR A 148 13.68 10.40 -17.27
N PHE A 149 13.04 9.97 -18.36
CA PHE A 149 13.32 10.24 -19.77
C PHE A 149 14.07 11.54 -20.07
N PHE A 150 15.39 11.45 -20.26
CA PHE A 150 16.16 12.37 -21.08
C PHE A 150 17.17 11.54 -21.88
N ARG A 151 17.12 11.68 -23.20
CA ARG A 151 18.02 11.06 -24.17
C ARG A 151 19.43 11.59 -23.89
N LYS A 152 20.32 10.72 -23.39
CA LYS A 152 21.72 11.09 -23.15
C LYS A 152 22.51 10.75 -24.41
N ASP A 153 22.96 11.77 -25.11
CA ASP A 153 23.82 11.65 -26.28
C ASP A 153 25.15 11.00 -25.87
N TYR A 154 25.41 9.81 -26.41
CA TYR A 154 26.63 9.05 -26.15
C TYR A 154 27.79 9.65 -26.96
N THR A 155 28.74 10.32 -26.30
CA THR A 155 30.04 10.71 -26.86
C THR A 155 31.09 9.61 -26.61
N GLY A 156 30.80 8.38 -27.04
CA GLY A 156 31.76 7.27 -27.07
C GLY A 156 31.97 6.78 -28.51
N PRO A 157 33.12 6.16 -28.84
CA PRO A 157 33.37 5.70 -30.21
C PRO A 157 32.27 4.71 -30.66
N PRO A 158 31.79 4.80 -31.91
CA PRO A 158 30.63 4.03 -32.36
C PRO A 158 30.92 2.54 -32.22
N ARG A 159 30.11 1.83 -31.43
CA ARG A 159 30.14 0.36 -31.42
C ARG A 159 29.63 -0.09 -32.79
N GLU A 160 30.48 -0.75 -33.58
CA GLU A 160 30.05 -1.34 -34.85
C GLU A 160 28.95 -2.37 -34.55
N VAL A 161 27.71 -2.04 -34.90
CA VAL A 161 26.58 -2.93 -34.68
C VAL A 161 26.57 -3.97 -35.78
N THR A 162 27.00 -5.19 -35.45
CA THR A 162 26.93 -6.33 -36.37
C THR A 162 25.67 -7.15 -36.12
N CYS A 163 25.05 -7.59 -37.21
CA CYS A 163 23.83 -8.37 -37.20
C CYS A 163 24.16 -9.82 -36.90
N TRP A 164 23.71 -10.33 -35.75
CA TRP A 164 23.93 -11.73 -35.35
C TRP A 164 23.31 -12.76 -36.31
N VAL A 165 22.41 -12.35 -37.22
CA VAL A 165 21.75 -13.23 -38.21
C VAL A 165 22.55 -13.35 -39.50
N CYS A 166 23.32 -12.33 -39.91
CA CYS A 166 24.02 -12.35 -41.20
C CYS A 166 25.41 -11.68 -41.22
N GLY A 167 25.90 -11.21 -40.07
CA GLY A 167 27.19 -10.53 -39.93
C GLY A 167 27.25 -9.09 -40.46
N GLY A 168 26.19 -8.57 -41.08
CA GLY A 168 26.18 -7.23 -41.68
C GLY A 168 26.15 -6.08 -40.64
N LYS A 169 26.56 -4.86 -41.03
CA LYS A 169 26.59 -3.66 -40.16
C LYS A 169 25.19 -3.07 -39.88
N HIS A 170 24.28 -3.88 -39.33
CA HIS A 170 22.93 -3.47 -38.93
C HIS A 170 22.45 -4.24 -37.69
N GLN A 171 21.41 -3.75 -37.03
CA GLN A 171 20.77 -4.49 -35.93
C GLN A 171 19.98 -5.68 -36.45
N ALA A 172 20.02 -6.82 -35.73
CA ALA A 172 19.31 -8.04 -36.14
C ALA A 172 17.80 -7.85 -36.34
N LEU A 173 17.19 -6.90 -35.64
CA LEU A 173 15.76 -6.56 -35.79
C LEU A 173 15.41 -6.03 -37.20
N VAL A 174 16.37 -5.40 -37.87
CA VAL A 174 16.22 -4.80 -39.21
C VAL A 174 16.83 -5.71 -40.29
N CYS A 175 17.24 -6.93 -39.92
CA CYS A 175 17.89 -7.85 -40.85
C CYS A 175 16.89 -8.39 -41.87
N PRO A 176 17.12 -8.18 -43.19
CA PRO A 176 16.23 -8.70 -44.24
C PRO A 176 16.23 -10.23 -44.33
N LYS A 177 17.19 -10.91 -43.69
CA LYS A 177 17.27 -12.38 -43.61
C LYS A 177 16.65 -12.98 -42.35
N ARG A 178 15.98 -12.17 -41.51
CA ARG A 178 15.38 -12.66 -40.26
C ARG A 178 14.07 -13.40 -40.54
N VAL A 179 14.13 -14.73 -40.64
CA VAL A 179 12.95 -15.60 -40.67
C VAL A 179 12.42 -15.74 -39.24
N ARG A 180 11.13 -15.44 -39.01
CA ARG A 180 10.50 -15.66 -37.69
C ARG A 180 10.36 -17.17 -37.45
N PRO A 181 10.79 -17.72 -36.30
CA PRO A 181 10.42 -19.07 -35.93
C PRO A 181 8.93 -19.07 -35.57
N THR A 182 8.12 -19.85 -36.29
CA THR A 182 6.79 -20.26 -35.83
C THR A 182 6.96 -21.40 -34.84
N GLY A 183 6.61 -21.13 -33.58
CA GLY A 183 6.51 -22.08 -32.49
C GLY A 183 5.75 -21.43 -31.37
#